data_AF-A0A376NSW6-F1
#
_entry.id   AF-A0A376NSW6-F1
#
_cell.length_a   1.000
_cell.length_b   1.000
_cell.length_c   1.000
_cell.angle_alpha   90.00
_cell.angle_beta   90.00
_cell.angle_gamma   90.00
#
_symmetry.space_group_name_H-M   'P 1'
#
loop_
_entity.id
_entity.type
_entity.pdbx_description
1 polymer ?
#
loop_
_entity_poly.entity_id
_entity_poly.type
_entity_poly.pdbx_seq_one_letter_code
_entity_poly.pdbx_strand_id
1 'polypeptide(L)'
;MAVQVIAYEVRMAWLATQENGEQVEHEETPYPLVDDLERFYGHLEQTLLATGFIRENHPGQVMNKLRRLFTRARPESQELNILRGILASIEQQNKGNKAE
;
A
#
# COMPACT_ATOMS: atom_id res chain seq x y z
N MET A 1 -3.47 -22.36 -17.92
CA MET A 1 -3.36 -21.55 -19.16
C MET A 1 -2.87 -20.13 -18.88
N ALA A 2 -3.50 -19.33 -18.01
CA ALA A 2 -3.09 -17.93 -17.75
C ALA A 2 -1.60 -17.77 -17.36
N VAL A 3 -1.06 -18.64 -16.50
CA VAL A 3 0.35 -18.61 -16.08
C VAL A 3 1.31 -18.83 -17.25
N GLN A 4 0.98 -19.77 -18.15
CA GLN A 4 1.83 -20.10 -19.31
C GLN A 4 1.87 -18.95 -20.32
N VAL A 5 0.74 -18.29 -20.54
CA VAL A 5 0.66 -17.12 -21.44
C VAL A 5 1.51 -15.98 -20.87
N ILE A 6 1.36 -15.67 -19.58
CA ILE A 6 2.17 -14.63 -18.94
C ILE A 6 3.67 -14.98 -18.99
N ALA A 7 4.04 -16.23 -18.69
CA ALA A 7 5.43 -16.67 -18.72
C ALA A 7 6.05 -16.57 -20.13
N TYR A 8 5.27 -16.88 -21.16
CA TYR A 8 5.70 -16.78 -22.54
C TYR A 8 5.92 -15.33 -22.97
N GLU A 9 4.97 -14.43 -22.71
CA GLU A 9 5.08 -13.00 -23.04
C GLU A 9 6.30 -12.35 -22.35
N VAL A 10 6.50 -12.65 -21.06
CA VAL A 10 7.67 -12.16 -20.29
C VAL A 10 8.98 -12.66 -20.92
N ARG A 11 9.05 -13.92 -21.32
CA ARG A 11 10.25 -14.49 -21.97
C ARG A 11 10.52 -13.83 -23.33
N MET A 12 9.49 -13.63 -24.14
CA MET A 12 9.62 -13.01 -25.46
C MET A 12 10.09 -11.55 -25.35
N ALA A 13 9.54 -10.80 -24.39
CA ALA A 13 10.00 -9.43 -24.11
C ALA A 13 11.48 -9.40 -23.69
N TRP A 14 11.91 -10.30 -22.81
CA TRP A 14 13.30 -10.40 -22.38
C TRP A 14 14.26 -10.74 -23.53
N LEU A 15 13.87 -11.64 -24.44
CA LEU A 15 14.67 -11.97 -25.62
C LEU A 15 14.81 -10.77 -26.57
N ALA A 16 13.73 -10.00 -26.77
CA ALA A 16 13.76 -8.80 -27.61
C ALA A 16 14.71 -7.72 -27.07
N THR A 17 14.79 -7.54 -25.74
CA THR A 17 15.73 -6.62 -25.10
C THR A 17 17.19 -7.06 -25.32
N GLN A 18 17.46 -8.38 -25.32
CA GLN A 18 18.80 -8.90 -25.59
C GLN A 18 19.23 -8.77 -27.06
N GLU A 19 18.30 -8.91 -28.01
CA GLU A 19 18.61 -8.76 -29.45
C GLU A 19 18.86 -7.30 -29.86
N ASN A 20 18.15 -6.34 -29.25
CA ASN A 20 18.29 -4.92 -29.57
C ASN A 20 19.45 -4.21 -28.87
N GLY A 21 20.13 -4.85 -27.90
CA GLY A 21 21.25 -4.26 -27.16
C GLY A 21 20.87 -3.05 -26.28
N GLU A 22 19.58 -2.75 -26.15
CA GLU A 22 19.06 -1.68 -25.30
C GLU A 22 19.08 -2.16 -23.84
N GLN A 23 20.12 -1.80 -23.11
CA GLN A 23 20.07 -1.84 -21.65
C GLN A 23 19.10 -0.75 -21.20
N VAL A 24 17.84 -1.14 -20.96
CA VAL A 24 16.88 -0.26 -20.30
C VAL A 24 17.40 -0.04 -18.89
N GLU A 25 18.01 1.13 -18.63
CA GLU A 25 18.26 1.59 -17.27
C GLU A 25 16.90 1.78 -16.60
N HIS A 26 16.43 0.73 -15.93
CA HIS A 26 15.34 0.85 -14.99
C HIS A 26 15.90 1.68 -13.83
N GLU A 27 15.52 2.95 -13.74
CA GLU A 27 15.48 3.63 -12.46
C GLU A 27 14.54 2.81 -11.58
N GLU A 28 15.11 1.86 -10.84
CA GLU A 28 14.47 1.22 -9.70
C GLU A 28 14.26 2.33 -8.66
N THR A 29 13.23 3.15 -8.88
CA THR A 29 12.61 3.86 -7.76
C THR A 29 12.19 2.76 -6.81
N PRO A 30 12.80 2.65 -5.62
CA PRO A 30 12.48 1.57 -4.70
C PRO A 30 11.03 1.79 -4.31
N TYR A 31 10.15 0.96 -4.87
CA TYR A 31 8.74 1.00 -4.54
C TYR A 31 8.67 0.83 -3.02
N PRO A 32 8.01 1.75 -2.28
CA PRO A 32 8.00 1.72 -0.83
C PRO A 32 7.67 0.31 -0.38
N LEU A 33 8.64 -0.28 0.32
CA LEU A 33 8.74 -1.68 0.65
C LEU A 33 7.35 -2.18 1.05
N VAL A 34 6.87 -3.28 0.48
CA VAL A 34 5.52 -3.82 0.74
C VAL A 34 5.19 -3.85 2.25
N ASP A 35 6.20 -4.06 3.08
CA ASP A 35 6.16 -4.01 4.55
C ASP A 35 5.70 -2.65 5.11
N ASP A 36 6.14 -1.53 4.54
CA ASP A 36 5.74 -0.19 4.98
C ASP A 36 4.26 0.09 4.69
N LEU A 37 3.76 -0.39 3.54
CA LEU A 37 2.34 -0.33 3.22
C LEU A 37 1.52 -1.19 4.17
N GLU A 38 1.96 -2.42 4.48
CA GLU A 38 1.27 -3.28 5.44
C GLU A 38 1.25 -2.67 6.85
N ARG A 39 2.37 -2.10 7.31
CA ARG A 39 2.41 -1.36 8.60
C ARG A 39 1.46 -0.18 8.61
N PHE A 40 1.37 0.56 7.51
CA PHE A 40 0.41 1.65 7.38
C PHE A 40 -1.04 1.13 7.46
N TYR A 41 -1.38 0.05 6.77
CA TYR A 41 -2.72 -0.53 6.82
C TYR A 41 -3.09 -1.01 8.23
N GLY A 42 -2.16 -1.61 8.96
CA GLY A 42 -2.38 -2.00 10.36
C GLY A 42 -2.67 -0.80 11.26
N HIS A 43 -1.89 0.28 11.15
CA HIS A 43 -2.13 1.50 11.91
C HIS A 43 -3.47 2.14 11.54
N LEU A 44 -3.79 2.23 10.25
CA LEU A 44 -5.05 2.77 9.76
C LEU A 44 -6.26 2.02 10.33
N GLU A 45 -6.21 0.68 10.32
CA GLU A 45 -7.28 -0.15 10.88
C GLU A 45 -7.49 0.11 12.38
N GLN A 46 -6.40 0.13 13.15
CA GLN A 46 -6.46 0.42 14.59
C GLN A 46 -7.04 1.80 14.88
N THR A 47 -6.63 2.84 14.14
CA THR A 47 -7.15 4.20 14.32
C THR A 47 -8.63 4.29 13.95
N LEU A 48 -9.07 3.62 12.88
CA LEU A 48 -10.47 3.63 12.46
C LEU A 48 -11.38 2.83 13.40
N LEU A 49 -10.87 1.77 14.03
CA LEU A 49 -11.56 1.07 15.11
C LEU A 49 -11.65 1.95 16.36
N ALA A 50 -10.54 2.59 16.74
CA ALA A 50 -10.48 3.43 17.93
C ALA A 50 -11.41 4.66 17.84
N THR A 51 -11.56 5.25 16.65
CA THR A 51 -12.49 6.37 16.40
C THR A 51 -13.95 5.92 16.24
N GLY A 52 -14.22 4.61 16.18
CA GLY A 52 -15.55 4.06 15.97
C GLY A 52 -16.08 4.19 14.53
N PHE A 53 -15.24 4.58 13.58
CA PHE A 53 -15.61 4.67 12.16
C PHE A 53 -15.91 3.28 11.58
N ILE A 54 -15.10 2.28 11.94
CA ILE A 54 -15.34 0.87 11.61
C ILE A 54 -15.91 0.17 12.84
N ARG A 55 -16.94 -0.65 12.63
CA ARG A 55 -17.48 -1.56 13.65
C ARG A 55 -16.83 -2.93 13.51
N GLU A 56 -16.46 -3.55 14.62
CA GLU A 56 -15.84 -4.90 14.68
C GLU A 56 -16.64 -5.99 13.96
N ASN A 57 -17.95 -5.82 13.82
CA ASN A 57 -18.80 -6.80 13.15
C ASN A 57 -18.66 -6.79 11.62
N HIS A 58 -18.12 -5.73 11.00
CA HIS A 58 -17.98 -5.61 9.53
C HIS A 58 -16.68 -4.90 9.06
N PRO A 59 -15.47 -5.25 9.55
CA PRO A 59 -14.24 -4.53 9.24
C PRO A 59 -13.76 -4.71 7.79
N GLY A 60 -14.03 -5.89 7.21
CA GLY A 60 -13.41 -6.29 5.94
C GLY A 60 -13.79 -5.43 4.73
N GLN A 61 -15.01 -4.90 4.64
CA GLN A 61 -15.44 -4.20 3.42
C GLN A 61 -14.76 -2.83 3.25
N VAL A 62 -14.62 -2.08 4.35
CA VAL A 62 -14.01 -0.75 4.33
C VAL A 62 -12.50 -0.88 4.12
N MET A 63 -11.85 -1.76 4.88
CA MET A 63 -10.41 -1.99 4.74
C MET A 63 -10.02 -2.51 3.35
N ASN A 64 -10.83 -3.39 2.74
CA ASN A 64 -10.59 -3.85 1.37
C ASN A 64 -10.73 -2.75 0.31
N LYS A 65 -11.56 -1.73 0.55
CA LYS A 65 -11.68 -0.57 -0.34
C LYS A 65 -10.50 0.38 -0.15
N LEU A 66 -10.09 0.63 1.10
CA LEU A 66 -8.95 1.48 1.42
C LEU A 66 -7.64 0.89 0.90
N ARG A 67 -7.39 -0.41 1.12
CA ARG A 67 -6.24 -1.12 0.55
C ARG A 67 -6.18 -0.95 -0.97
N ARG A 68 -7.28 -1.22 -1.67
CA ARG A 68 -7.37 -0.99 -3.13
C ARG A 68 -7.11 0.45 -3.55
N LEU A 69 -7.61 1.43 -2.80
CA LEU A 69 -7.39 2.85 -3.07
C LEU A 69 -5.89 3.19 -3.01
N PHE A 70 -5.22 2.83 -1.92
CA PHE A 70 -3.80 3.15 -1.71
C PHE A 70 -2.87 2.33 -2.60
N THR A 71 -3.18 1.05 -2.87
CA THR A 71 -2.40 0.25 -3.84
C THR A 71 -2.48 0.85 -5.24
N ARG A 72 -3.64 1.42 -5.64
CA ARG A 72 -3.79 2.10 -6.92
C ARG A 72 -3.10 3.47 -6.94
N ALA A 73 -3.14 4.20 -5.83
CA ALA A 73 -2.49 5.51 -5.70
C ALA A 73 -0.96 5.41 -5.75
N ARG A 74 -0.37 4.25 -5.36
CA ARG A 74 1.08 4.01 -5.31
C ARG A 74 1.82 5.11 -4.55
N PRO A 75 1.45 5.40 -3.29
CA PRO A 75 2.04 6.49 -2.54
C PRO A 75 3.52 6.25 -2.30
N GLU A 76 4.32 7.30 -2.36
CA GLU A 76 5.75 7.27 -2.06
C GLU A 76 6.00 7.15 -0.55
N SER A 77 7.23 6.77 -0.16
CA SER A 77 7.63 6.65 1.25
C SER A 77 7.38 7.93 2.05
N GLN A 78 7.62 9.10 1.43
CA GLN A 78 7.39 10.39 2.08
C GLN A 78 5.90 10.63 2.34
N GLU A 79 5.04 10.29 1.39
CA GLU A 79 3.58 10.41 1.52
C GLU A 79 3.04 9.45 2.58
N LEU A 80 3.54 8.21 2.64
CA LEU A 80 3.19 7.26 3.69
C LEU A 80 3.56 7.77 5.08
N ASN A 81 4.69 8.44 5.23
CA ASN A 81 5.08 9.05 6.50
C ASN A 81 4.14 10.18 6.92
N ILE A 82 3.71 11.03 5.97
CA ILE A 82 2.71 12.08 6.23
C ILE A 82 1.39 11.45 6.67
N LEU A 83 0.91 10.42 5.95
CA LEU A 83 -0.33 9.71 6.28
C LEU A 83 -0.27 9.05 7.67
N ARG A 84 0.85 8.41 8.02
CA ARG A 84 1.07 7.86 9.37
C ARG A 84 1.07 8.96 10.44
N GLY A 85 1.64 10.13 10.15
CA GLY A 85 1.63 11.30 11.04
C GLY A 85 0.21 11.81 11.31
N ILE A 86 -0.64 11.86 10.27
CA ILE A 86 -2.07 12.18 10.42
C ILE A 86 -2.75 11.18 11.35
N LEU A 87 -2.53 9.88 11.14
CA LEU A 87 -3.11 8.83 12.00
C LEU A 87 -2.67 8.94 13.46
N ALA A 88 -1.39 9.24 13.71
CA ALA A 88 -0.86 9.43 15.06
C ALA A 88 -1.50 10.65 15.76
N SER A 89 -1.72 11.75 15.04
CA SER A 89 -2.41 12.93 15.57
C SER A 89 -3.86 12.62 15.98
N ILE A 90 -4.59 11.86 15.15
CA ILE A 90 -5.95 11.40 15.46
C ILE A 90 -5.95 10.50 16.70
N GLU A 91 -5.00 9.56 16.80
CA GLU A 91 -4.89 8.68 17.96
C GLU A 91 -4.63 9.47 19.25
N GLN A 92 -3.78 10.50 19.18
CA GLN A 92 -3.45 11.35 20.32
C GLN A 92 -4.66 12.16 20.81
N GLN A 93 -5.46 12.72 19.90
CA GLN A 93 -6.71 13.40 20.25
C GLN A 93 -7.73 12.45 20.89
N ASN A 94 -7.87 11.24 20.34
CA ASN A 94 -8.78 10.24 20.87
C ASN A 94 -8.37 9.74 22.27
N LYS A 95 -7.07 9.62 22.55
CA LYS A 95 -6.56 9.34 23.90
C LYS A 95 -6.86 10.47 24.89
N GLY A 96 -6.74 11.73 24.46
CA GLY A 96 -7.11 12.89 25.27
C GLY A 96 -8.59 12.87 25.68
N ASN A 97 -9.49 12.58 24.73
CA ASN A 97 -10.93 12.52 24.98
C ASN A 97 -11.38 11.35 25.87
N LYS A 98 -10.55 10.32 26.07
CA LYS A 98 -10.85 9.19 26.99
C LYS A 98 -10.40 9.45 28.43
N ALA A 99 -9.56 10.46 28.66
CA ALA A 99 -9.00 10.79 29.97
C ALA A 99 -9.81 11.89 30.70
N GLU A 100 -10.79 12.49 30.03
CA GLU A 100 -11.85 13.35 30.60
C GLU A 100 -13.14 12.54 30.83
#